data_AF-A0A506UKN7-F1
#
_entry.id   AF-A0A506UKN7-F1
#
_cell.length_a   1.000
_cell.length_b   1.000
_cell.length_c   1.000
_cell.angle_alpha   90.00
_cell.angle_beta   90.00
_cell.angle_gamma   90.00
#
_symmetry.space_group_name_H-M   'P 1'
#
loop_
_entity.id
_entity.type
_entity.pdbx_description
1 polymer ?
#
loop_
_entity_poly.entity_id
_entity_poly.type
_entity_poly.pdbx_seq_one_letter_code
_entity_poly.pdbx_strand_id
1 'polypeptide(L)'
;MARLTEAEREALPDTAFALMARRAWPVIDRDHAEAALMDVGRSLALGHITPEQAALIRTCAHEVLRTHKSLQELRAGGWSAEKALAADPKLGEDWNKLKPGT
;
A
#
# COMPACT_ATOMS: atom_id res chain seq x y z
N MET A 1 -17.07 19.08 -15.88
CA MET A 1 -16.37 17.78 -15.84
C MET A 1 -17.26 16.81 -15.07
N ALA A 2 -17.87 15.83 -15.74
CA ALA A 2 -18.62 14.78 -15.05
C ALA A 2 -17.64 13.86 -14.32
N ARG A 3 -17.89 13.55 -13.05
CA ARG A 3 -17.10 12.57 -12.30
C ARG A 3 -17.54 11.18 -12.74
N LEU A 4 -16.58 10.31 -13.03
CA LEU A 4 -16.86 8.90 -13.26
C LEU A 4 -17.48 8.28 -12.01
N THR A 5 -18.47 7.43 -12.20
CA THR A 5 -18.97 6.52 -11.17
C THR A 5 -17.91 5.45 -10.86
N GLU A 6 -18.05 4.78 -9.72
CA GLU A 6 -17.12 3.73 -9.32
C GLU A 6 -17.10 2.56 -10.32
N ALA A 7 -18.27 2.16 -10.83
CA ALA A 7 -18.38 1.12 -11.85
C ALA A 7 -17.67 1.49 -13.15
N GLU A 8 -17.79 2.75 -13.59
CA GLU A 8 -17.11 3.25 -14.80
C GLU A 8 -15.59 3.31 -14.59
N ARG A 9 -15.14 3.74 -13.40
CA ARG A 9 -13.73 3.76 -13.05
C ARG A 9 -13.14 2.35 -13.02
N GLU A 10 -13.91 1.37 -12.53
CA GLU A 10 -13.49 -0.02 -12.46
C GLU A 10 -13.51 -0.74 -13.83
N ALA A 11 -14.20 -0.18 -14.83
CA ALA A 11 -14.17 -0.70 -16.20
C ALA A 11 -12.94 -0.23 -17.00
N LEU A 12 -12.18 0.75 -16.50
CA LEU A 12 -11.02 1.30 -17.21
C LEU A 12 -9.79 0.36 -17.13
N PRO A 13 -9.01 0.25 -18.23
CA PRO A 13 -7.76 -0.50 -18.22
C PRO A 13 -6.71 0.22 -17.38
N ASP A 14 -5.75 -0.53 -16.83
CA ASP A 14 -4.67 0.02 -16.00
C ASP A 14 -3.85 1.10 -16.73
N THR A 15 -3.74 1.00 -18.06
CA THR A 15 -3.09 2.01 -18.91
C THR A 15 -3.80 3.36 -18.95
N ALA A 16 -5.06 3.44 -18.51
CA ALA A 16 -5.80 4.69 -18.35
C ALA A 16 -5.42 5.45 -17.08
N PHE A 17 -4.68 4.81 -16.16
CA PHE A 17 -4.22 5.42 -14.93
C PHE A 17 -2.74 5.81 -15.04
N ALA A 18 -2.38 6.93 -14.41
CA ALA A 18 -1.00 7.43 -14.39
C ALA A 18 -0.04 6.48 -13.65
N LEU A 19 -0.57 5.57 -12.83
CA LEU A 19 0.20 4.55 -12.12
C LEU A 19 -0.05 3.19 -12.77
N MET A 20 1.04 2.45 -13.05
CA MET A 20 0.99 1.13 -13.69
C MET A 20 0.18 0.08 -12.93
N ALA A 21 -0.18 0.34 -11.68
CA ALA A 21 -1.13 -0.46 -10.94
C ALA A 21 -2.27 0.43 -10.44
N ARG A 22 -3.49 0.04 -10.81
CA ARG A 22 -4.79 0.69 -10.54
C ARG A 22 -5.03 1.14 -9.10
N ARG A 23 -4.36 0.51 -8.13
CA ARG A 23 -4.47 0.77 -6.68
C ARG A 23 -3.11 0.81 -6.00
N ALA A 24 -2.04 1.08 -6.75
CA ALA A 24 -0.75 1.33 -6.12
C ALA A 24 -0.88 2.58 -5.28
N TRP A 25 -0.84 2.40 -3.96
CA TRP A 25 -0.60 3.48 -3.02
C TRP A 25 0.83 3.95 -3.26
N PRO A 26 1.03 5.15 -3.82
CA PRO A 26 2.35 5.58 -4.22
C PRO A 26 3.10 6.05 -2.98
N VAL A 27 3.57 5.15 -2.11
CA VAL A 27 4.50 5.50 -1.03
C VAL A 27 5.88 5.73 -1.66
N ILE A 28 6.03 6.82 -2.41
CA ILE A 28 7.22 7.10 -3.22
C ILE A 28 8.27 7.82 -2.38
N ASP A 29 7.84 8.85 -1.66
CA ASP A 29 8.66 9.71 -0.83
C ASP A 29 7.98 9.98 0.52
N ARG A 30 8.57 10.89 1.30
CA ARG A 30 8.09 11.25 2.62
C ARG A 30 6.66 11.78 2.60
N ASP A 31 6.35 12.72 1.71
CA ASP A 31 5.04 13.38 1.69
C ASP A 31 3.95 12.38 1.32
N HIS A 32 4.24 11.49 0.37
CA HIS A 32 3.32 10.42 0.04
C HIS A 32 3.19 9.38 1.15
N ALA A 33 4.23 9.13 1.94
CA ALA A 33 4.16 8.25 3.10
C ALA A 33 3.23 8.82 4.19
N GLU A 34 3.32 10.12 4.47
CA GLU A 34 2.41 10.80 5.41
C GLU A 34 0.96 10.75 4.89
N ALA A 35 0.75 11.05 3.60
CA ALA A 35 -0.57 10.97 2.97
C ALA A 35 -1.16 9.55 3.00
N ALA A 36 -0.34 8.53 2.73
CA ALA A 36 -0.77 7.14 2.79
C ALA A 36 -1.23 6.73 4.20
N LEU A 37 -0.52 7.15 5.25
CA LEU A 37 -0.93 6.86 6.63
C LEU A 37 -2.23 7.57 7.02
N MET A 38 -2.49 8.76 6.48
CA MET A 38 -3.75 9.47 6.73
C MET A 38 -4.95 8.76 6.07
N ASP A 39 -4.80 8.25 4.85
CA ASP A 39 -5.94 7.69 4.10
C ASP A 39 -6.11 6.17 4.22
N VAL A 40 -5.08 5.43 4.68
CA VAL A 40 -5.13 3.95 4.80
C VAL A 40 -6.26 3.49 5.72
N GLY A 41 -6.50 4.19 6.83
CA GLY A 41 -7.56 3.82 7.79
C GLY A 41 -8.96 3.95 7.17
N ARG A 42 -9.19 5.06 6.44
CA ARG A 42 -10.44 5.30 5.73
C ARG A 42 -10.64 4.31 4.59
N SER A 43 -9.61 4.06 3.80
CA SER A 43 -9.65 3.11 2.69
C SER A 43 -9.93 1.68 3.14
N LEU A 44 -9.40 1.28 4.30
CA LEU A 44 -9.71 0.00 4.91
C LEU A 44 -11.17 -0.07 5.40
N ALA A 45 -11.67 0.99 6.06
CA ALA A 45 -13.05 1.04 6.54
C ALA A 45 -14.09 1.02 5.40
N LEU A 46 -13.75 1.60 4.24
CA LEU A 46 -14.59 1.59 3.05
C LEU A 46 -14.45 0.30 2.21
N GLY A 47 -13.57 -0.63 2.60
CA GLY A 47 -13.34 -1.87 1.85
C GLY A 47 -12.62 -1.67 0.51
N HIS A 48 -11.99 -0.51 0.28
CA HIS A 48 -11.22 -0.25 -0.94
C HIS A 48 -9.90 -1.04 -0.98
N ILE A 49 -9.36 -1.32 0.21
CA ILE A 49 -8.16 -2.13 0.42
C ILE A 49 -8.44 -3.21 1.45
N THR A 50 -7.71 -4.31 1.34
CA THR A 50 -7.77 -5.41 2.30
C THR A 50 -6.87 -5.13 3.53
N PRO A 51 -7.05 -5.83 4.66
CA PRO A 51 -6.18 -5.68 5.82
C PRO A 51 -4.70 -5.93 5.52
N GLU A 52 -4.40 -6.87 4.61
CA GLU A 52 -3.06 -7.19 4.11
C GLU A 52 -2.42 -6.00 3.41
N GLN A 53 -3.19 -5.38 2.52
CA GLN A 53 -2.77 -4.19 1.78
C GLN A 53 -2.56 -3.02 2.75
N ALA A 54 -3.45 -2.84 3.72
CA ALA A 54 -3.30 -1.82 4.75
C ALA A 54 -2.02 -2.00 5.58
N ALA A 55 -1.68 -3.25 5.95
CA ALA A 55 -0.44 -3.57 6.64
C ALA A 55 0.79 -3.24 5.79
N LEU A 56 0.80 -3.68 4.52
CA LEU A 56 1.89 -3.36 3.58
C LEU A 56 2.09 -1.85 3.41
N ILE A 57 1.00 -1.09 3.23
CA ILE A 57 1.05 0.37 3.07
C ILE A 57 1.65 1.02 4.32
N ARG A 58 1.19 0.63 5.51
CA ARG A 58 1.71 1.15 6.78
C ARG A 58 3.19 0.83 6.94
N THR A 59 3.60 -0.42 6.69
CA THR A 59 5.01 -0.83 6.78
C THR A 59 5.90 -0.03 5.81
N CYS A 60 5.47 0.12 4.56
CA CYS A 60 6.16 0.94 3.57
C CYS A 60 6.29 2.40 4.02
N ALA A 61 5.18 3.00 4.46
CA ALA A 61 5.15 4.41 4.84
C ALA A 61 6.00 4.68 6.08
N HIS A 62 5.88 3.85 7.11
CA HIS A 62 6.72 3.97 8.31
C HIS A 62 8.20 3.84 8.00
N GLU A 63 8.59 2.94 7.10
CA GLU A 63 10.01 2.75 6.75
C GLU A 63 10.57 3.96 5.99
N VAL A 64 9.82 4.51 5.04
CA VAL A 64 10.19 5.75 4.34
C VAL A 64 10.32 6.92 5.33
N LEU A 65 9.39 7.05 6.28
CA LEU A 65 9.44 8.10 7.29
C LEU A 65 10.62 7.94 8.26
N ARG A 66 10.95 6.69 8.62
CA ARG A 66 12.05 6.37 9.54
C ARG A 66 13.42 6.60 8.91
N THR A 67 13.57 6.26 7.64
CA THR A 67 14.87 6.27 6.95
C THR A 67 15.11 7.53 6.12
N HIS A 68 14.05 8.30 5.84
CA HIS A 68 14.03 9.41 4.89
C HIS A 68 14.49 9.05 3.48
N LYS A 69 14.46 7.75 3.14
CA LYS A 69 14.76 7.24 1.80
C LYS A 69 13.46 6.96 1.06
N SER A 70 13.47 7.17 -0.24
CA SER A 70 12.37 6.73 -1.11
C SER A 70 12.22 5.21 -1.06
N LEU A 71 11.02 4.72 -1.35
CA LEU A 71 10.77 3.28 -1.39
C LEU A 71 11.57 2.57 -2.49
N GLN A 72 11.90 3.30 -3.56
CA GLN A 72 12.77 2.81 -4.62
C GLN A 72 14.20 2.59 -4.13
N GLU A 73 14.76 3.54 -3.37
CA GLU A 73 16.08 3.40 -2.76
C GLU A 73 16.13 2.26 -1.73
N LEU A 74 15.07 2.12 -0.92
CA LEU A 74 14.94 1.01 0.02
C LEU A 74 14.94 -0.34 -0.69
N ARG A 75 14.14 -0.49 -1.75
CA ARG A 75 14.09 -1.71 -2.58
C ARG A 75 15.43 -1.99 -3.27
N ALA A 76 16.11 -0.96 -3.78
CA ALA A 76 17.44 -1.09 -4.35
C ALA A 76 18.47 -1.55 -3.31
N GLY A 77 18.29 -1.16 -2.04
CA GLY A 77 19.06 -1.64 -0.89
C GLY A 77 18.66 -3.03 -0.38
N GLY A 78 17.74 -3.74 -1.07
CA GLY A 78 17.33 -5.10 -0.71
C GLY A 78 16.22 -5.18 0.35
N TRP A 79 15.63 -4.04 0.74
CA TRP A 79 14.50 -4.02 1.67
C TRP A 79 13.21 -4.51 0.98
N SER A 80 12.42 -5.31 1.69
CA SER A 80 11.09 -5.76 1.25
C SER A 80 10.08 -5.61 2.39
N ALA A 81 8.91 -5.06 2.07
CA ALA A 81 7.81 -4.92 3.01
C ALA A 81 7.29 -6.29 3.49
N GLU A 82 7.30 -7.32 2.64
CA GLU A 82 6.87 -8.66 3.04
C GLU A 82 7.84 -9.28 4.04
N LYS A 83 9.15 -9.08 3.83
CA LYS A 83 10.18 -9.52 4.79
C LYS A 83 10.06 -8.76 6.12
N ALA A 84 9.81 -7.46 6.06
CA ALA A 84 9.62 -6.63 7.25
C ALA A 84 8.37 -7.05 8.04
N LEU A 85 7.25 -7.33 7.36
CA LEU A 85 6.02 -7.84 7.99
C LEU A 85 6.21 -9.24 8.58
N ALA A 86 6.93 -10.13 7.89
CA ALA A 86 7.21 -11.48 8.39
C ALA A 86 8.15 -11.48 9.61
N ALA A 87 8.98 -10.44 9.77
CA ALA A 87 9.89 -10.28 10.90
C ALA A 87 9.21 -9.66 12.14
N ASP A 88 8.03 -9.04 12.00
CA ASP A 88 7.25 -8.53 13.12
C ASP A 88 6.38 -9.65 13.71
N PRO A 89 6.59 -10.07 14.97
CA PRO A 89 5.86 -11.20 15.55
C PRO A 89 4.37 -10.94 15.76
N LYS A 90 3.93 -9.67 15.84
CA LYS A 90 2.52 -9.30 16.05
C LYS A 90 1.78 -9.15 14.73
N LEU A 91 2.45 -8.57 13.71
CA LEU A 91 1.91 -8.43 12.36
C LEU A 91 2.10 -9.67 11.47
N GLY A 92 3.10 -10.50 11.74
CA GLY A 92 3.37 -11.74 11.00
C GLY A 92 2.37 -12.85 11.31
N GLU A 93 1.83 -12.88 12.53
CA GLU A 93 0.74 -13.77 12.92
C GLU A 93 -0.56 -13.39 12.19
N ASP A 94 -0.87 -12.09 12.12
CA ASP A 94 -2.00 -11.56 11.35
C ASP A 94 -1.77 -11.78 9.84
N TRP A 95 -0.57 -11.52 9.32
CA TRP A 95 -0.23 -11.76 7.91
C TRP A 95 -0.44 -13.22 7.47
N ASN A 96 -0.10 -14.19 8.33
CA ASN A 96 -0.35 -15.61 8.03
C ASN A 96 -1.83 -16.01 8.12
N LYS A 97 -2.63 -15.36 8.98
CA LYS A 97 -4.10 -15.56 9.06
C LYS A 97 -4.85 -14.93 7.89
N LEU A 98 -4.23 -13.91 7.29
CA LEU A 98 -4.76 -13.09 6.23
C LEU A 98 -4.38 -13.60 4.82
N LYS A 99 -3.47 -14.56 4.71
CA LYS A 99 -3.21 -15.24 3.43
C LYS A 99 -4.45 -16.05 3.03
N PRO A 100 -5.02 -15.87 1.82
CA PRO A 100 -6.04 -16.79 1.33
C PRO A 100 -5.41 -18.18 1.22
N GLY A 101 -6.08 -19.18 1.80
CA GLY A 101 -5.63 -20.57 1.76
C GLY A 101 -5.35 -21.00 0.32
N THR A 102 -4.15 -21.56 0.11
CA THR A 102 -3.78 -22.35 -1.07
C THR A 102 -4.70 -23.53 -1.26
#